data_AF-A0A9D4PEJ7-F1
#
_entry.id   AF-A0A9D4PEJ7-F1
#
_cell.length_a   1.000
_cell.length_b   1.000
_cell.length_c   1.000
_cell.angle_alpha   90.00
_cell.angle_beta   90.00
_cell.angle_gamma   90.00
#
_symmetry.space_group_name_H-M   'P 1'
#
loop_
_entity.id
_entity.type
_entity.pdbx_description
1 polymer ?
#
loop_
_entity_poly.entity_id
_entity_poly.type
_entity_poly.pdbx_seq_one_letter_code
_entity_poly.pdbx_strand_id
1 'polypeptide(L)'
;MKLAQISSQLPLTVFKVYRVQVTIAPYCWLAKHRYSDFKELHNKLRCNYHVERSLLPPGKLLGRQVASFVQQRQAELEHYLVTLVHHFADALPLPLARFLHFDQFEVRTVVADLAERLFETGEQVLAGDSRFCTTPLQLHCLTERLKLAEPTCSSGDKRRDLAHVLDFVSQLQHLEVSAEPGCLGFSNVRPSSLSFDLAPFRNLRTLRLQGCAVRGQLSGLEVLRPRLRELTVENALPPMADLSCMLVAGDIWQMAAWPLVQRARFNHNSLTTIDLSMRLLTSVEQLELVGNKLSQVENLECLSRLSMLNMSDNSLRHLPPLHTRLGNVRQLSLAGNQIDSLAGQILFLS
;
A
#
# COMPACT_ATOMS: atom_id res chain seq x y z
N MET A 1 23.44 3.67 -4.48
CA MET A 1 23.08 3.29 -3.10
C MET A 1 24.11 3.87 -2.14
N LYS A 2 23.70 4.55 -1.06
CA LYS A 2 24.61 5.08 -0.03
C LYS A 2 24.29 4.37 1.30
N LEU A 3 25.28 3.77 1.94
CA LEU A 3 25.12 3.30 3.32
C LEU A 3 25.29 4.54 4.22
N ALA A 4 24.29 4.84 5.03
CA ALA A 4 24.20 6.14 5.67
C ALA A 4 24.69 6.16 7.12
N GLN A 5 24.84 5.03 7.82
CA GLN A 5 25.53 4.90 9.11
C GLN A 5 25.37 3.49 9.70
N ILE A 6 26.35 2.99 10.46
CA ILE A 6 26.15 1.83 11.37
C ILE A 6 26.07 2.31 12.82
N SER A 7 24.89 2.18 13.44
CA SER A 7 24.72 2.39 14.88
C SER A 7 24.66 1.07 15.64
N SER A 8 24.84 1.08 16.96
CA SER A 8 24.72 -0.11 17.82
C SER A 8 23.95 0.27 19.07
N GLN A 9 23.25 -0.69 19.66
CA GLN A 9 22.65 -0.53 20.98
C GLN A 9 23.44 -1.30 22.05
N LEU A 10 23.61 -0.67 23.21
CA LEU A 10 24.04 -1.26 24.48
C LEU A 10 22.79 -1.52 25.36
N PRO A 11 22.82 -2.47 26.31
CA PRO A 11 22.29 -3.82 26.13
C PRO A 11 20.94 -4.04 26.84
N LEU A 12 19.94 -4.52 26.11
CA LEU A 12 18.83 -5.30 26.70
C LEU A 12 19.00 -6.81 26.46
N THR A 13 20.07 -7.23 25.77
CA THR A 13 20.30 -8.62 25.34
C THR A 13 21.77 -9.06 25.48
N VAL A 14 21.97 -10.38 25.64
CA VAL A 14 23.27 -11.09 25.84
C VAL A 14 24.28 -10.87 24.69
N PHE A 15 23.86 -10.30 23.56
CA PHE A 15 24.64 -10.07 22.35
C PHE A 15 24.39 -8.67 21.77
N LYS A 16 25.42 -8.07 21.16
CA LYS A 16 25.34 -6.75 20.51
C LYS A 16 24.77 -6.87 19.10
N VAL A 17 23.81 -6.00 18.80
CA VAL A 17 23.17 -5.88 17.49
C VAL A 17 23.64 -4.57 16.84
N TYR A 18 24.17 -4.69 15.63
CA TYR A 18 24.51 -3.58 14.75
C TYR A 18 23.30 -3.23 13.90
N ARG A 19 23.06 -1.95 13.74
CA ARG A 19 21.95 -1.34 13.01
C ARG A 19 22.55 -0.63 11.80
N VAL A 20 22.46 -1.26 10.64
CA VAL A 20 22.96 -0.73 9.38
C VAL A 20 21.85 0.11 8.76
N GLN A 21 22.07 1.42 8.66
CA GLN A 21 21.18 2.31 7.94
C GLN A 21 21.55 2.30 6.46
N VAL A 22 20.66 1.77 5.64
CA VAL A 22 20.77 1.75 4.19
C VAL A 22 19.98 2.93 3.64
N THR A 23 20.56 3.70 2.72
CA THR A 23 19.87 4.83 2.08
C THR A 23 20.01 4.79 0.56
N ILE A 24 18.88 4.77 -0.12
CA ILE A 24 18.76 4.91 -1.56
C ILE A 24 17.78 6.02 -1.77
N ALA A 25 18.28 7.25 -1.95
CA ALA A 25 17.44 8.44 -1.97
C ALA A 25 16.21 8.25 -2.88
N PRO A 26 14.98 8.46 -2.37
CA PRO A 26 14.61 9.01 -1.05
C PRO A 26 14.42 8.00 0.10
N TYR A 27 14.57 6.71 -0.16
CA TYR A 27 14.30 5.62 0.78
C TYR A 27 15.46 5.35 1.74
N CYS A 28 15.13 4.99 2.97
CA CYS A 28 16.07 4.66 4.02
C CYS A 28 15.50 3.57 4.92
N TRP A 29 16.29 2.54 5.25
CA TRP A 29 15.84 1.52 6.19
C TRP A 29 16.96 0.98 7.06
N LEU A 30 16.56 0.30 8.13
CA LEU A 30 17.48 -0.26 9.10
C LEU A 30 17.53 -1.79 8.99
N ALA A 31 18.68 -2.32 8.63
CA ALA A 31 18.97 -3.75 8.70
C ALA A 31 19.70 -4.05 10.03
N LYS A 32 19.27 -5.10 10.75
CA LYS A 32 19.81 -5.46 12.06
C LYS A 32 20.61 -6.74 11.97
N HIS A 33 21.89 -6.68 12.33
CA HIS A 33 22.80 -7.83 12.23
C HIS A 33 23.66 -7.98 13.47
N ARG A 34 24.01 -9.22 13.78
CA ARG A 34 25.09 -9.56 14.71
C ARG A 34 26.39 -9.66 13.94
N TYR A 35 27.53 -9.54 14.62
CA TYR A 35 28.84 -9.73 14.00
C TYR A 35 29.00 -11.11 13.31
N SER A 36 28.34 -12.15 13.83
CA SER A 36 28.27 -13.47 13.18
C SER A 36 27.75 -13.40 11.76
N ASP A 37 26.77 -12.53 11.52
CA ASP A 37 26.06 -12.42 10.25
C ASP A 37 26.97 -11.73 9.23
N PHE A 38 27.77 -10.74 9.65
CA PHE A 38 28.83 -10.13 8.81
C PHE A 38 29.89 -11.17 8.41
N LYS A 39 30.29 -12.04 9.35
CA LYS A 39 31.25 -13.11 9.07
C LYS A 39 30.68 -14.13 8.08
N GLU A 40 29.41 -14.48 8.21
CA GLU A 40 28.73 -15.38 7.28
C GLU A 40 28.60 -14.76 5.89
N LEU A 41 28.17 -13.50 5.79
CA LEU A 41 28.15 -12.72 4.56
C LEU A 41 29.54 -12.73 3.90
N HIS A 42 30.57 -12.38 4.66
CA HIS A 42 31.93 -12.32 4.15
C HIS A 42 32.40 -13.67 3.61
N ASN A 43 32.11 -14.78 4.31
CA ASN A 43 32.43 -16.11 3.82
C ASN A 43 31.73 -16.43 2.49
N LYS A 44 30.43 -16.12 2.36
CA LYS A 44 29.67 -16.31 1.12
C LYS A 44 30.24 -15.47 -0.04
N LEU A 45 30.61 -14.21 0.23
CA LEU A 45 31.22 -13.33 -0.76
C LEU A 45 32.63 -13.77 -1.17
N ARG A 46 33.43 -14.31 -0.25
CA ARG A 46 34.75 -14.86 -0.55
C ARG A 46 34.67 -16.08 -1.47
N CYS A 47 33.76 -17.00 -1.16
CA CYS A 47 33.59 -18.23 -1.93
C CYS A 47 33.13 -17.96 -3.37
N ASN A 48 32.23 -16.98 -3.55
CA ASN A 48 31.51 -16.82 -4.81
C ASN A 48 31.93 -15.57 -5.62
N TYR A 49 32.59 -14.59 -5.00
CA TYR A 49 32.86 -13.27 -5.60
C TYR A 49 34.28 -12.73 -5.32
N HIS A 50 35.20 -13.59 -4.86
CA HIS A 50 36.64 -13.28 -4.71
C HIS A 50 36.99 -12.05 -3.85
N VAL A 51 36.16 -11.72 -2.86
CA VAL A 51 36.44 -10.63 -1.91
C VAL A 51 37.69 -10.92 -1.07
N GLU A 52 38.52 -9.91 -0.81
CA GLU A 52 39.74 -10.06 -0.01
C GLU A 52 39.46 -10.45 1.46
N ARG A 53 40.31 -11.32 2.02
CA ARG A 53 40.19 -11.83 3.41
C ARG A 53 40.43 -10.75 4.47
N SER A 54 41.23 -9.74 4.16
CA SER A 54 41.60 -8.61 5.02
C SER A 54 40.47 -7.59 5.19
N LEU A 55 39.44 -7.65 4.35
CA LEU A 55 38.40 -6.62 4.31
C LEU A 55 37.48 -6.65 5.53
N LEU A 56 37.25 -7.82 6.13
CA LEU A 56 36.41 -7.94 7.33
C LEU A 56 37.24 -7.70 8.60
N PRO A 57 36.88 -6.74 9.46
CA PRO A 57 37.60 -6.47 10.69
C PRO A 57 37.56 -7.68 11.65
N PRO A 58 38.65 -7.98 12.39
CA PRO A 58 38.77 -9.20 13.19
C PRO A 58 37.85 -9.22 14.42
N GLY A 59 37.36 -10.41 14.77
CA GLY A 59 36.39 -10.63 15.86
C GLY A 59 36.97 -10.65 17.29
N LYS A 60 38.29 -10.57 17.47
CA LYS A 60 39.00 -10.56 18.77
C LYS A 60 39.81 -9.26 18.87
N LEU A 61 39.82 -8.48 19.97
CA LEU A 61 40.46 -8.75 21.26
C LEU A 61 39.88 -7.81 22.36
N LEU A 62 39.81 -8.31 23.61
CA LEU A 62 39.67 -7.60 24.91
C LEU A 62 38.79 -6.33 25.00
N GLY A 63 37.73 -6.40 25.83
CA GLY A 63 36.91 -5.23 26.18
C GLY A 63 35.52 -5.21 25.53
N ARG A 64 34.78 -6.33 25.59
CA ARG A 64 33.44 -6.52 24.98
C ARG A 64 32.41 -5.43 25.31
N GLN A 65 32.64 -4.57 26.31
CA GLN A 65 31.68 -3.61 26.86
C GLN A 65 32.15 -2.14 26.83
N VAL A 66 33.40 -1.85 26.45
CA VAL A 66 33.92 -0.48 26.48
C VAL A 66 33.39 0.32 25.29
N ALA A 67 32.80 1.50 25.53
CA ALA A 67 32.12 2.31 24.52
C ALA A 67 33.02 2.70 23.32
N SER A 68 34.30 3.00 23.56
CA SER A 68 35.27 3.36 22.52
C SER A 68 35.54 2.24 21.52
N PHE A 69 35.69 0.99 21.99
CA PHE A 69 35.89 -0.18 21.13
C PHE A 69 34.66 -0.52 20.30
N VAL A 70 33.46 -0.20 20.80
CA VAL A 70 32.22 -0.37 20.05
C VAL A 70 32.16 0.64 18.91
N GLN A 71 32.49 1.90 19.18
CA GLN A 71 32.55 2.97 18.18
C GLN A 71 33.59 2.67 17.09
N GLN A 72 34.78 2.21 17.48
CA GLN A 72 35.80 1.80 16.51
C GLN A 72 35.30 0.65 15.62
N ARG A 73 34.73 -0.41 16.21
CA ARG A 73 34.20 -1.53 15.44
C ARG A 73 33.01 -1.15 14.55
N GLN A 74 32.18 -0.21 14.98
CA GLN A 74 31.12 0.34 14.14
C GLN A 74 31.69 1.01 12.89
N ALA A 75 32.68 1.89 13.06
CA ALA A 75 33.35 2.57 11.96
C ALA A 75 34.05 1.60 11.00
N GLU A 76 34.70 0.56 11.51
CA GLU A 76 35.35 -0.48 10.71
C GLU A 76 34.33 -1.31 9.90
N LEU A 77 33.20 -1.70 10.52
CA LEU A 77 32.13 -2.41 9.82
C LEU A 77 31.42 -1.52 8.80
N GLU A 78 31.30 -0.22 9.09
CA GLU A 78 30.72 0.77 8.18
C GLU A 78 31.61 0.92 6.95
N HIS A 79 32.92 1.09 7.16
CA HIS A 79 33.89 1.12 6.08
C HIS A 79 33.86 -0.17 5.25
N TYR A 80 33.80 -1.34 5.89
CA TYR A 80 33.66 -2.63 5.20
C TYR A 80 32.45 -2.67 4.26
N LEU A 81 31.25 -2.33 4.77
CA LEU A 81 30.04 -2.35 3.95
C LEU A 81 30.07 -1.28 2.85
N VAL A 82 30.56 -0.07 3.13
CA VAL A 82 30.72 1.01 2.14
C VAL A 82 31.62 0.54 1.01
N THR A 83 32.74 -0.09 1.31
CA THR A 83 33.67 -0.63 0.32
C THR A 83 33.03 -1.74 -0.51
N LEU A 84 32.26 -2.65 0.10
CA LEU A 84 31.52 -3.67 -0.64
C LEU A 84 30.46 -3.07 -1.58
N VAL A 85 29.68 -2.09 -1.13
CA VAL A 85 28.64 -1.46 -1.97
C VAL A 85 29.25 -0.68 -3.13
N HIS A 86 30.41 -0.03 -2.93
CA HIS A 86 31.15 0.60 -4.03
C HIS A 86 31.75 -0.42 -4.99
N HIS A 87 32.31 -1.51 -4.46
CA HIS A 87 32.89 -2.57 -5.28
C HIS A 87 31.85 -3.27 -6.15
N PHE A 88 30.64 -3.45 -5.65
CA PHE A 88 29.51 -4.04 -6.36
C PHE A 88 28.51 -3.01 -6.87
N ALA A 89 28.96 -1.79 -7.21
CA ALA A 89 28.10 -0.69 -7.60
C ALA A 89 27.22 -1.02 -8.82
N ASP A 90 27.73 -1.81 -9.76
CA ASP A 90 27.03 -2.17 -11.00
C ASP A 90 26.06 -3.35 -10.83
N ALA A 91 26.41 -4.33 -9.99
CA ALA A 91 25.60 -5.51 -9.74
C ALA A 91 25.81 -6.04 -8.32
N LEU A 92 24.81 -5.86 -7.44
CA LEU A 92 24.89 -6.28 -6.04
C LEU A 92 24.70 -7.80 -5.92
N PRO A 93 25.67 -8.55 -5.33
CA PRO A 93 25.51 -9.97 -5.08
C PRO A 93 24.28 -10.29 -4.23
N LEU A 94 23.54 -11.35 -4.56
CA LEU A 94 22.34 -11.77 -3.80
C LEU A 94 22.59 -11.93 -2.28
N PRO A 95 23.72 -12.50 -1.81
CA PRO A 95 24.02 -12.56 -0.38
C PRO A 95 24.13 -11.18 0.27
N LEU A 96 24.71 -10.21 -0.43
CA LEU A 96 24.86 -8.83 0.05
C LEU A 96 23.53 -8.08 0.00
N ALA A 97 22.72 -8.30 -1.04
CA ALA A 97 21.39 -7.72 -1.17
C ALA A 97 20.48 -8.17 -0.02
N ARG A 98 20.42 -9.48 0.25
CA ARG A 98 19.67 -10.06 1.39
C ARG A 98 20.20 -9.57 2.74
N PHE A 99 21.52 -9.50 2.89
CA PHE A 99 22.11 -8.96 4.11
C PHE A 99 21.67 -7.52 4.34
N LEU A 100 21.62 -6.69 3.30
CA LEU A 100 21.19 -5.31 3.43
C LEU A 100 19.65 -5.14 3.43
N HIS A 101 18.87 -6.24 3.43
CA HIS A 101 17.42 -6.23 3.24
C HIS A 101 16.98 -5.49 1.96
N PHE A 102 17.87 -5.42 0.96
CA PHE A 102 17.63 -4.75 -0.31
C PHE A 102 16.59 -5.51 -1.13
N ASP A 103 16.57 -6.84 -1.01
CA ASP A 103 15.59 -7.74 -1.61
C ASP A 103 14.13 -7.40 -1.22
N GLN A 104 13.90 -6.88 -0.02
CA GLN A 104 12.56 -6.50 0.46
C GLN A 104 11.98 -5.26 -0.22
N PHE A 105 12.82 -4.46 -0.88
CA PHE A 105 12.44 -3.20 -1.51
C PHE A 105 12.87 -3.13 -2.98
N GLU A 106 13.63 -4.10 -3.47
CA GLU A 106 14.01 -4.17 -4.87
C GLU A 106 12.83 -4.66 -5.70
N VAL A 107 12.47 -3.82 -6.68
CA VAL A 107 11.37 -4.03 -7.61
C VAL A 107 11.36 -5.45 -8.20
N ARG A 108 12.51 -5.97 -8.63
CA ARG A 108 12.56 -7.28 -9.30
C ARG A 108 12.29 -8.42 -8.32
N THR A 109 12.88 -8.38 -7.14
CA THR A 109 12.66 -9.42 -6.12
C THR A 109 11.22 -9.44 -5.63
N VAL A 110 10.62 -8.28 -5.32
CA VAL A 110 9.21 -8.21 -4.89
C VAL A 110 8.27 -8.75 -5.96
N VAL A 111 8.52 -8.43 -7.23
CA VAL A 111 7.70 -8.92 -8.35
C VAL A 111 7.94 -10.41 -8.61
N ALA A 112 9.17 -10.91 -8.45
CA ALA A 112 9.48 -12.33 -8.58
C ALA A 112 8.80 -13.17 -7.48
N ASP A 113 8.80 -12.70 -6.24
CA ASP A 113 8.11 -13.37 -5.13
C ASP A 113 6.58 -13.35 -5.34
N LEU A 114 6.05 -12.23 -5.88
CA LEU A 114 4.64 -12.15 -6.30
C LEU A 114 4.33 -13.15 -7.41
N ALA A 115 5.19 -13.26 -8.43
CA ALA A 115 5.03 -14.21 -9.53
C ALA A 115 5.04 -15.66 -9.04
N GLU A 116 5.98 -16.00 -8.15
CA GLU A 116 6.10 -17.34 -7.57
C GLU A 116 4.83 -17.69 -6.75
N ARG A 117 4.33 -16.76 -5.94
CA ARG A 117 3.06 -16.93 -5.20
C ARG A 117 1.86 -17.11 -6.14
N LEU A 118 1.77 -16.31 -7.20
CA LEU A 118 0.69 -16.39 -8.18
C LEU A 118 0.76 -17.66 -9.02
N PHE A 119 1.96 -18.19 -9.26
CA PHE A 119 2.11 -19.47 -9.94
C PHE A 119 1.48 -20.62 -9.14
N GLU A 120 1.58 -20.58 -7.81
CA GLU A 120 1.02 -21.62 -6.93
C GLU A 120 -0.49 -21.44 -6.67
N THR A 121 -0.95 -20.19 -6.54
CA THR A 121 -2.30 -19.88 -6.02
C THR A 121 -3.20 -19.12 -7.00
N GLY A 122 -2.67 -18.63 -8.12
CA GLY A 122 -3.37 -17.73 -9.04
C GLY A 122 -4.60 -18.34 -9.67
N GLU A 123 -4.50 -19.58 -10.18
CA GLU A 123 -5.64 -20.29 -10.79
C GLU A 123 -6.81 -20.46 -9.82
N GLN A 124 -6.54 -20.74 -8.55
CA GLN A 124 -7.57 -20.89 -7.52
C GLN A 124 -8.27 -19.55 -7.23
N VAL A 125 -7.51 -18.45 -7.23
CA VAL A 125 -8.05 -17.11 -7.05
C VAL A 125 -8.87 -16.67 -8.26
N LEU A 126 -8.47 -17.04 -9.49
CA LEU A 126 -9.24 -16.73 -10.71
C LEU A 126 -10.49 -17.59 -10.87
N ALA A 127 -10.44 -18.86 -10.48
CA ALA A 127 -11.58 -19.78 -10.58
C ALA A 127 -12.63 -19.54 -9.48
N GLY A 128 -12.20 -19.03 -8.32
CA GLY A 128 -13.07 -18.72 -7.18
C GLY A 128 -13.60 -17.29 -7.19
N ASP A 129 -14.58 -17.04 -6.31
CA ASP A 129 -15.04 -15.68 -5.96
C ASP A 129 -14.15 -15.06 -4.84
N SER A 130 -12.89 -15.51 -4.79
CA SER A 130 -11.95 -15.14 -3.73
C SER A 130 -11.33 -13.79 -4.03
N ARG A 131 -11.20 -12.96 -2.99
CA ARG A 131 -10.51 -11.67 -3.10
C ARG A 131 -9.01 -11.89 -3.14
N PHE A 132 -8.33 -11.27 -4.10
CA PHE A 132 -6.88 -11.21 -4.11
C PHE A 132 -6.41 -10.05 -3.21
N CYS A 133 -5.80 -10.39 -2.08
CA CYS A 133 -5.24 -9.42 -1.15
C CYS A 133 -3.77 -9.13 -1.48
N THR A 134 -3.46 -7.86 -1.70
CA THR A 134 -2.12 -7.36 -2.02
C THR A 134 -1.79 -6.09 -1.23
N THR A 135 -0.52 -5.71 -1.24
CA THR A 135 -0.02 -4.50 -0.59
C THR A 135 0.26 -3.38 -1.60
N PRO A 136 0.19 -2.10 -1.20
CA PRO A 136 0.63 -1.00 -2.06
C PRO A 136 2.07 -1.14 -2.55
N LEU A 137 2.96 -1.73 -1.74
CA LEU A 137 4.35 -1.98 -2.15
C LEU A 137 4.43 -2.94 -3.34
N GLN A 138 3.70 -4.05 -3.30
CA GLN A 138 3.68 -5.00 -4.41
C GLN A 138 3.14 -4.38 -5.69
N LEU A 139 2.08 -3.56 -5.59
CA LEU A 139 1.53 -2.85 -6.74
C LEU A 139 2.47 -1.75 -7.26
N HIS A 140 3.14 -1.04 -6.37
CA HIS A 140 4.16 -0.05 -6.73
C HIS A 140 5.32 -0.70 -7.47
N CYS A 141 5.86 -1.80 -6.94
CA CYS A 141 6.92 -2.56 -7.61
C CYS A 141 6.44 -3.11 -8.96
N LEU A 142 5.22 -3.63 -9.07
CA LEU A 142 4.66 -4.05 -10.35
C LEU A 142 4.60 -2.88 -11.35
N THR A 143 4.13 -1.71 -10.90
CA THR A 143 4.04 -0.49 -11.70
C THR A 143 5.42 -0.02 -12.18
N GLU A 144 6.41 0.00 -11.30
CA GLU A 144 7.78 0.38 -11.65
C GLU A 144 8.44 -0.66 -12.57
N ARG A 145 8.19 -1.96 -12.35
CA ARG A 145 8.70 -3.03 -13.21
C ARG A 145 8.19 -2.88 -14.65
N LEU A 146 6.94 -2.46 -14.83
CA LEU A 146 6.35 -2.23 -16.14
C LEU A 146 6.92 -1.02 -16.89
N LYS A 147 7.56 -0.08 -16.18
CA LYS A 147 8.26 1.06 -16.80
C LYS A 147 9.66 0.71 -17.30
N LEU A 148 10.25 -0.38 -16.81
CA LEU A 148 11.58 -0.82 -17.21
C LEU A 148 11.51 -1.49 -18.59
N ALA A 149 12.37 -1.04 -19.51
CA ALA A 149 12.54 -1.64 -20.85
C ALA A 149 13.34 -2.95 -20.79
N GLU A 150 12.84 -3.93 -20.03
CA GLU A 150 13.48 -5.22 -19.79
C GLU A 150 12.53 -6.37 -20.19
N PRO A 151 13.06 -7.52 -20.62
CA PRO A 151 12.22 -8.69 -20.92
C PRO A 151 11.43 -9.13 -19.69
N THR A 152 10.25 -9.71 -19.93
CA THR A 152 9.34 -10.22 -18.87
C THR A 152 9.94 -11.38 -18.09
N CYS A 153 10.84 -12.14 -18.73
CA CYS A 153 11.60 -13.23 -18.13
C CYS A 153 13.10 -13.07 -18.48
N SER A 154 13.93 -12.83 -17.47
CA SER A 154 15.39 -12.71 -17.63
C SER A 154 16.15 -13.93 -17.10
N SER A 155 15.51 -14.82 -16.35
CA SER A 155 16.12 -15.99 -15.69
C SER A 155 15.83 -17.33 -16.36
N GLY A 156 14.89 -17.40 -17.31
CA GLY A 156 14.40 -18.65 -17.90
C GLY A 156 13.49 -19.48 -16.97
N ASP A 157 13.25 -19.02 -15.74
CA ASP A 157 12.35 -19.65 -14.78
C ASP A 157 10.91 -19.17 -15.00
N LYS A 158 10.06 -20.07 -15.53
CA LYS A 158 8.65 -19.78 -15.79
C LYS A 158 7.88 -19.36 -14.52
N ARG A 159 8.33 -19.77 -13.32
CA ARG A 159 7.64 -19.43 -12.06
C ARG A 159 7.79 -17.95 -11.69
N ARG A 160 8.78 -17.28 -12.26
CA ARG A 160 9.11 -15.87 -11.97
C ARG A 160 8.85 -14.95 -13.15
N ASP A 161 8.11 -15.43 -14.16
CA ASP A 161 7.81 -14.66 -15.36
C ASP A 161 6.74 -13.60 -15.08
N LEU A 162 7.06 -12.35 -15.39
CA LEU A 162 6.14 -11.24 -15.30
C LEU A 162 4.91 -11.41 -16.21
N ALA A 163 5.03 -12.14 -17.32
CA ALA A 163 3.92 -12.37 -18.24
C ALA A 163 2.73 -13.07 -17.54
N HIS A 164 3.01 -14.04 -16.67
CA HIS A 164 1.99 -14.74 -15.89
C HIS A 164 1.31 -13.82 -14.86
N VAL A 165 2.08 -12.91 -14.25
CA VAL A 165 1.53 -11.89 -13.34
C VAL A 165 0.57 -10.97 -14.07
N LEU A 166 0.93 -10.52 -15.27
CA LEU A 166 0.10 -9.61 -16.05
C LEU A 166 -1.15 -10.29 -16.58
N ASP A 167 -1.06 -11.54 -17.00
CA ASP A 167 -2.21 -12.34 -17.39
C ASP A 167 -3.19 -12.48 -16.20
N PHE A 168 -2.68 -12.90 -15.04
CA PHE A 168 -3.46 -12.99 -13.81
C PHE A 168 -4.14 -11.66 -13.44
N VAL A 169 -3.37 -10.58 -13.39
CA VAL A 169 -3.86 -9.23 -13.03
C VAL A 169 -4.92 -8.75 -14.01
N SER A 170 -4.77 -9.05 -15.30
CA SER A 170 -5.75 -8.69 -16.32
C SER A 170 -7.07 -9.42 -16.18
N GLN A 171 -7.06 -10.66 -15.67
CA GLN A 171 -8.23 -11.51 -15.48
C GLN A 171 -8.91 -11.33 -14.12
N LEU A 172 -8.21 -10.74 -13.15
CA LEU A 172 -8.69 -10.59 -11.77
C LEU A 172 -10.00 -9.79 -11.69
N GLN A 173 -10.96 -10.31 -10.91
CA GLN A 173 -12.26 -9.68 -10.69
C GLN A 173 -12.37 -8.98 -9.32
N HIS A 174 -11.65 -9.47 -8.31
CA HIS A 174 -11.79 -9.03 -6.92
C HIS A 174 -10.43 -8.66 -6.32
N LEU A 175 -10.20 -7.35 -6.13
CA LEU A 175 -8.93 -6.83 -5.60
C LEU A 175 -9.14 -6.14 -4.25
N GLU A 176 -8.30 -6.51 -3.29
CA GLU A 176 -8.17 -5.84 -2.00
C GLU A 176 -6.73 -5.36 -1.82
N VAL A 177 -6.55 -4.05 -1.71
CA VAL A 177 -5.27 -3.41 -1.41
C VAL A 177 -5.32 -2.93 0.03
N SER A 178 -4.49 -3.55 0.87
CA SER A 178 -4.43 -3.21 2.29
C SER A 178 -3.03 -2.75 2.66
N ALA A 179 -2.95 -1.57 3.28
CA ALA A 179 -1.72 -1.02 3.82
C ALA A 179 -1.76 -1.10 5.34
N GLU A 180 -0.75 -1.71 5.95
CA GLU A 180 -0.58 -1.64 7.39
C GLU A 180 -0.20 -0.21 7.82
N PRO A 181 -0.76 0.29 8.93
CA PRO A 181 -0.41 1.60 9.46
C PRO A 181 1.04 1.60 9.97
N GLY A 182 1.85 2.51 9.44
CA GLY A 182 3.25 2.70 9.83
C GLY A 182 4.21 2.51 8.68
N CYS A 183 5.49 2.39 9.00
CA CYS A 183 6.51 2.06 8.02
C CYS A 183 6.73 0.54 7.96
N LEU A 184 7.19 0.03 6.82
CA LEU A 184 7.55 -1.39 6.72
C LEU A 184 8.76 -1.70 7.60
N GLY A 185 8.54 -2.42 8.69
CA GLY A 185 9.59 -2.81 9.64
C GLY A 185 10.32 -1.60 10.22
N PHE A 186 11.61 -1.47 9.91
CA PHE A 186 12.46 -0.33 10.33
C PHE A 186 12.83 0.58 9.16
N SER A 187 12.05 0.56 8.07
CA SER A 187 12.21 1.48 6.95
C SER A 187 11.51 2.82 7.20
N ASN A 188 11.83 3.83 6.40
CA ASN A 188 11.02 5.03 6.23
C ASN A 188 9.99 4.86 5.09
N VAL A 189 9.96 3.69 4.44
CA VAL A 189 9.02 3.38 3.37
C VAL A 189 7.66 3.23 4.02
N ARG A 190 6.77 4.16 3.70
CA ARG A 190 5.35 4.09 4.06
C ARG A 190 4.62 3.46 2.87
N PRO A 191 4.16 2.20 2.96
CA PRO A 191 3.36 1.58 1.90
C PRO A 191 2.17 2.44 1.52
N SER A 192 1.57 3.08 2.52
CA SER A 192 0.44 3.97 2.33
C SER A 192 0.74 5.17 1.45
N SER A 193 2.00 5.55 1.21
CA SER A 193 2.37 6.70 0.37
C SER A 193 2.97 6.32 -0.99
N LEU A 194 3.02 5.03 -1.32
CA LEU A 194 3.56 4.56 -2.60
C LEU A 194 2.54 4.73 -3.71
N SER A 195 3.01 5.17 -4.88
CA SER A 195 2.16 5.29 -6.07
C SER A 195 2.03 3.97 -6.81
N PHE A 196 0.84 3.66 -7.30
CA PHE A 196 0.61 2.46 -8.09
C PHE A 196 -0.51 2.64 -9.11
N ASP A 197 -0.41 1.86 -10.18
CA ASP A 197 -1.31 1.94 -11.32
C ASP A 197 -2.27 0.75 -11.35
N LEU A 198 -3.57 1.05 -11.47
CA LEU A 198 -4.62 0.04 -11.61
C LEU A 198 -5.02 -0.23 -13.07
N ALA A 199 -4.45 0.45 -14.06
CA ALA A 199 -4.74 0.21 -15.47
C ALA A 199 -4.54 -1.25 -15.94
N PRO A 200 -3.60 -2.04 -15.37
CA PRO A 200 -3.49 -3.46 -15.70
C PRO A 200 -4.73 -4.31 -15.32
N PHE A 201 -5.53 -3.87 -14.34
CA PHE A 201 -6.62 -4.64 -13.75
C PHE A 201 -7.96 -4.47 -14.48
N ARG A 202 -7.98 -4.80 -15.78
CA ARG A 202 -9.08 -4.43 -16.70
C ARG A 202 -10.42 -5.11 -16.44
N ASN A 203 -10.44 -6.20 -15.68
CA ASN A 203 -11.63 -7.03 -15.44
C ASN A 203 -12.22 -6.87 -14.03
N LEU A 204 -11.76 -5.91 -13.24
CA LEU A 204 -12.24 -5.74 -11.87
C LEU A 204 -13.73 -5.43 -11.78
N ARG A 205 -14.38 -6.16 -10.87
CA ARG A 205 -15.76 -5.96 -10.43
C ARG A 205 -15.81 -5.39 -9.03
N THR A 206 -14.86 -5.74 -8.16
CA THR A 206 -14.81 -5.21 -6.80
C THR A 206 -13.41 -4.68 -6.49
N LEU A 207 -13.35 -3.45 -5.97
CA LEU A 207 -12.12 -2.82 -5.52
C LEU A 207 -12.27 -2.41 -4.06
N ARG A 208 -11.36 -2.87 -3.21
CA ARG A 208 -11.22 -2.42 -1.83
C ARG A 208 -9.86 -1.78 -1.61
N LEU A 209 -9.85 -0.55 -1.12
CA LEU A 209 -8.68 0.22 -0.76
C LEU A 209 -8.72 0.48 0.75
N GLN A 210 -7.78 -0.07 1.49
CA GLN A 210 -7.70 0.05 2.94
C GLN A 210 -6.34 0.61 3.36
N GLY A 211 -6.34 1.74 4.08
CA GLY A 211 -5.11 2.30 4.67
C GLY A 211 -4.11 2.91 3.67
N CYS A 212 -4.39 2.89 2.37
CA CYS A 212 -3.52 3.45 1.33
C CYS A 212 -3.93 4.88 0.96
N ALA A 213 -2.97 5.80 0.84
CA ALA A 213 -3.25 7.15 0.35
C ALA A 213 -3.64 7.07 -1.13
N VAL A 214 -4.82 7.59 -1.46
CA VAL A 214 -5.30 7.62 -2.85
C VAL A 214 -4.93 8.91 -3.58
N ARG A 215 -4.80 10.04 -2.85
CA ARG A 215 -4.67 11.38 -3.45
C ARG A 215 -3.27 11.61 -4.05
N GLY A 216 -3.18 11.43 -5.37
CA GLY A 216 -1.95 11.65 -6.14
C GLY A 216 -1.00 10.45 -6.17
N GLN A 217 -1.36 9.34 -5.51
CA GLN A 217 -0.63 8.07 -5.56
C GLN A 217 -1.32 7.04 -6.46
N LEU A 218 -2.63 7.13 -6.64
CA LEU A 218 -3.41 6.16 -7.40
C LEU A 218 -3.65 6.63 -8.85
N SER A 219 -3.30 5.80 -9.83
CA SER A 219 -3.62 6.00 -11.26
C SER A 219 -4.40 4.82 -11.85
N GLY A 220 -4.98 5.00 -13.05
CA GLY A 220 -5.62 3.91 -13.79
C GLY A 220 -7.05 3.59 -13.36
N LEU A 221 -7.62 4.36 -12.42
CA LEU A 221 -9.00 4.20 -11.95
C LEU A 221 -10.03 4.39 -13.08
N GLU A 222 -9.72 5.23 -14.06
CA GLU A 222 -10.57 5.49 -15.23
C GLU A 222 -10.87 4.24 -16.06
N VAL A 223 -9.93 3.29 -16.12
CA VAL A 223 -10.08 2.02 -16.86
C VAL A 223 -11.11 1.11 -16.19
N LEU A 224 -11.34 1.30 -14.87
CA LEU A 224 -12.22 0.44 -14.08
C LEU A 224 -13.71 0.87 -14.16
N ARG A 225 -13.98 2.13 -14.54
CA ARG A 225 -15.34 2.71 -14.59
C ARG A 225 -16.40 1.83 -15.26
N PRO A 226 -16.18 1.24 -16.45
CA PRO A 226 -17.24 0.52 -17.16
C PRO A 226 -17.59 -0.84 -16.54
N ARG A 227 -16.82 -1.36 -15.58
CA ARG A 227 -16.96 -2.74 -15.08
C ARG A 227 -17.10 -2.85 -13.56
N LEU A 228 -16.59 -1.86 -12.83
CA LEU A 228 -16.62 -1.88 -11.37
C LEU A 228 -18.05 -1.84 -10.85
N ARG A 229 -18.38 -2.77 -9.95
CA ARG A 229 -19.70 -2.92 -9.29
C ARG A 229 -19.66 -2.56 -7.81
N GLU A 230 -18.53 -2.81 -7.17
CA GLU A 230 -18.31 -2.46 -5.77
C GLU A 230 -17.03 -1.66 -5.59
N LEU A 231 -17.15 -0.56 -4.86
CA LEU A 231 -16.03 0.30 -4.50
C LEU A 231 -16.05 0.48 -2.99
N THR A 232 -14.98 0.04 -2.33
CA THR A 232 -14.77 0.22 -0.89
C THR A 232 -13.48 0.98 -0.67
N VAL A 233 -13.55 2.04 0.11
CA VAL A 233 -12.42 2.91 0.46
C VAL A 233 -12.50 3.14 1.96
N GLU A 234 -11.47 2.74 2.69
CA GLU A 234 -11.49 2.74 4.15
C GLU A 234 -10.13 3.22 4.68
N ASN A 235 -10.12 4.21 5.58
CA ASN A 235 -8.88 4.78 6.13
C ASN A 235 -7.86 5.20 5.04
N ALA A 236 -8.35 5.62 3.87
CA ALA A 236 -7.52 5.83 2.67
C ALA A 236 -7.52 7.30 2.19
N LEU A 237 -8.51 8.08 2.63
CA LEU A 237 -8.58 9.50 2.33
C LEU A 237 -7.79 10.33 3.35
N PRO A 238 -7.16 11.45 2.92
CA PRO A 238 -6.56 12.40 3.85
C PRO A 238 -7.62 12.96 4.82
N PRO A 239 -7.22 13.44 6.02
CA PRO A 239 -8.13 14.14 6.91
C PRO A 239 -8.76 15.34 6.21
N MET A 240 -10.08 15.52 6.39
CA MET A 240 -10.85 16.62 5.76
C MET A 240 -10.82 16.59 4.22
N ALA A 241 -10.51 15.44 3.60
CA ALA A 241 -10.61 15.29 2.16
C ALA A 241 -12.05 14.99 1.73
N ASP A 242 -12.35 15.37 0.50
CA ASP A 242 -13.61 15.04 -0.17
C ASP A 242 -13.44 13.83 -1.10
N LEU A 243 -14.55 13.18 -1.46
CA LEU A 243 -14.54 12.01 -2.34
C LEU A 243 -14.06 12.32 -3.77
N SER A 244 -14.16 13.58 -4.20
CA SER A 244 -13.55 14.08 -5.43
C SER A 244 -12.06 13.79 -5.53
N CYS A 245 -11.31 13.73 -4.43
CA CYS A 245 -9.87 13.47 -4.49
C CYS A 245 -9.49 12.10 -5.09
N MET A 246 -10.46 11.18 -5.18
CA MET A 246 -10.29 9.86 -5.79
C MET A 246 -11.16 9.69 -7.03
N LEU A 247 -12.42 10.15 -6.99
CA LEU A 247 -13.36 9.93 -8.10
C LEU A 247 -13.14 10.91 -9.26
N VAL A 248 -12.44 12.02 -9.00
CA VAL A 248 -12.28 13.13 -9.92
C VAL A 248 -10.81 13.37 -10.26
N ALA A 249 -10.51 13.30 -11.57
CA ALA A 249 -9.17 13.56 -12.11
C ALA A 249 -9.09 14.87 -12.93
N GLY A 250 -10.14 15.71 -12.86
CA GLY A 250 -10.26 16.93 -13.67
C GLY A 250 -11.57 17.67 -13.41
N ASP A 251 -12.17 18.25 -14.44
CA ASP A 251 -13.49 18.87 -14.33
C ASP A 251 -14.59 17.82 -14.16
N ILE A 252 -15.28 17.86 -13.03
CA ILE A 252 -16.34 16.92 -12.67
C ILE A 252 -17.45 16.83 -13.72
N TRP A 253 -17.72 17.92 -14.45
CA TRP A 253 -18.78 17.97 -15.46
C TRP A 253 -18.44 17.21 -16.74
N GLN A 254 -17.15 17.01 -17.00
CA GLN A 254 -16.64 16.30 -18.19
C GLN A 254 -16.36 14.82 -17.92
N MET A 255 -16.50 14.40 -16.66
CA MET A 255 -16.18 13.02 -16.27
C MET A 255 -17.29 12.04 -16.62
N ALA A 256 -16.89 10.87 -17.11
CA ALA A 256 -17.79 9.73 -17.27
C ALA A 256 -18.30 9.23 -15.91
N ALA A 257 -19.56 8.79 -15.84
CA ALA A 257 -20.08 8.15 -14.63
C ALA A 257 -19.41 6.79 -14.35
N TRP A 258 -19.71 6.23 -13.18
CA TRP A 258 -19.47 4.85 -12.77
C TRP A 258 -20.76 4.04 -12.95
N PRO A 259 -21.09 3.63 -14.19
CA PRO A 259 -22.43 3.18 -14.55
C PRO A 259 -22.87 1.88 -13.88
N LEU A 260 -21.93 1.09 -13.35
CA LEU A 260 -22.23 -0.23 -12.77
C LEU A 260 -21.98 -0.30 -11.27
N VAL A 261 -21.44 0.75 -10.63
CA VAL A 261 -21.18 0.73 -9.18
C VAL A 261 -22.52 0.75 -8.45
N GLN A 262 -22.88 -0.37 -7.84
CA GLN A 262 -24.12 -0.55 -7.07
C GLN A 262 -23.88 -0.39 -5.57
N ARG A 263 -22.69 -0.77 -5.09
CA ARG A 263 -22.32 -0.69 -3.68
C ARG A 263 -21.08 0.18 -3.51
N ALA A 264 -21.22 1.27 -2.78
CA ALA A 264 -20.15 2.20 -2.48
C ALA A 264 -19.99 2.34 -0.97
N ARG A 265 -18.79 2.07 -0.46
CA ARG A 265 -18.45 2.16 0.96
C ARG A 265 -17.28 3.12 1.13
N PHE A 266 -17.48 4.19 1.89
CA PHE A 266 -16.45 5.18 2.21
C PHE A 266 -16.29 5.33 3.73
N ASN A 267 -16.35 4.21 4.45
CA ASN A 267 -16.30 4.18 5.91
C ASN A 267 -14.94 4.66 6.44
N HIS A 268 -14.92 5.27 7.62
CA HIS A 268 -13.69 5.65 8.33
C HIS A 268 -12.70 6.52 7.53
N ASN A 269 -13.18 7.49 6.74
CA ASN A 269 -12.34 8.38 5.93
C ASN A 269 -12.29 9.83 6.43
N SER A 270 -12.82 10.12 7.61
CA SER A 270 -12.89 11.47 8.17
C SER A 270 -13.55 12.51 7.24
N LEU A 271 -14.49 12.08 6.38
CA LEU A 271 -15.25 12.96 5.50
C LEU A 271 -16.05 13.96 6.32
N THR A 272 -16.01 15.25 5.98
CA THR A 272 -16.80 16.29 6.64
C THR A 272 -18.08 16.64 5.90
N THR A 273 -18.09 16.43 4.59
CA THR A 273 -19.20 16.73 3.69
C THR A 273 -19.35 15.62 2.66
N ILE A 274 -20.53 15.56 2.04
CA ILE A 274 -20.79 14.75 0.85
C ILE A 274 -20.70 15.70 -0.34
N ASP A 275 -19.63 15.61 -1.13
CA ASP A 275 -19.36 16.54 -2.22
C ASP A 275 -20.08 16.17 -3.52
N LEU A 276 -19.96 17.03 -4.54
CA LEU A 276 -20.61 16.84 -5.84
C LEU A 276 -20.14 15.57 -6.57
N SER A 277 -19.04 14.92 -6.15
CA SER A 277 -18.52 13.70 -6.77
C SER A 277 -19.52 12.53 -6.79
N MET A 278 -20.52 12.56 -5.88
CA MET A 278 -21.63 11.60 -5.86
C MET A 278 -22.42 11.55 -7.16
N ARG A 279 -22.46 12.63 -7.95
CA ARG A 279 -23.09 12.63 -9.27
C ARG A 279 -22.49 11.61 -10.24
N LEU A 280 -21.25 11.18 -10.01
CA LEU A 280 -20.59 10.18 -10.84
C LEU A 280 -21.05 8.75 -10.50
N LEU A 281 -21.65 8.53 -9.34
CA LEU A 281 -22.07 7.21 -8.85
C LEU A 281 -23.56 6.94 -9.16
N THR A 282 -23.96 7.13 -10.42
CA THR A 282 -25.37 7.18 -10.85
C THR A 282 -26.17 5.89 -10.63
N SER A 283 -25.49 4.76 -10.47
CA SER A 283 -26.11 3.44 -10.28
C SER A 283 -26.08 2.92 -8.85
N VAL A 284 -25.63 3.72 -7.87
CA VAL A 284 -25.49 3.26 -6.50
C VAL A 284 -26.85 2.97 -5.87
N GLU A 285 -26.97 1.76 -5.33
CA GLU A 285 -28.13 1.24 -4.61
C GLU A 285 -27.88 1.21 -3.10
N GLN A 286 -26.61 1.03 -2.69
CA GLN A 286 -26.18 0.99 -1.30
C GLN A 286 -24.98 1.90 -1.08
N LEU A 287 -25.14 2.89 -0.19
CA LEU A 287 -24.10 3.83 0.20
C LEU A 287 -23.82 3.74 1.71
N GLU A 288 -22.59 3.43 2.07
CA GLU A 288 -22.13 3.41 3.45
C GLU A 288 -21.07 4.50 3.69
N LEU A 289 -21.31 5.33 4.70
CA LEU A 289 -20.48 6.46 5.12
C LEU A 289 -20.21 6.39 6.64
N VAL A 290 -20.13 5.18 7.19
CA VAL A 290 -20.02 4.93 8.64
C VAL A 290 -18.70 5.45 9.20
N GLY A 291 -18.74 6.05 10.40
CA GLY A 291 -17.52 6.44 11.12
C GLY A 291 -16.75 7.59 10.45
N ASN A 292 -17.48 8.53 9.83
CA ASN A 292 -16.92 9.75 9.25
C ASN A 292 -17.16 10.95 10.19
N LYS A 293 -16.96 12.17 9.69
CA LYS A 293 -17.14 13.43 10.45
C LYS A 293 -18.21 14.32 9.80
N LEU A 294 -19.19 13.70 9.13
CA LEU A 294 -20.20 14.44 8.38
C LEU A 294 -21.01 15.31 9.34
N SER A 295 -21.08 16.60 9.05
CA SER A 295 -21.90 17.57 9.81
C SER A 295 -23.17 17.99 9.06
N GLN A 296 -23.20 17.76 7.74
CA GLN A 296 -24.28 18.09 6.83
C GLN A 296 -24.48 16.97 5.81
N VAL A 297 -25.71 16.85 5.30
CA VAL A 297 -26.08 15.91 4.24
C VAL A 297 -26.43 16.70 2.98
N GLU A 298 -25.62 16.59 1.94
CA GLU A 298 -25.78 17.30 0.66
C GLU A 298 -25.50 16.35 -0.52
N ASN A 299 -25.84 16.78 -1.74
CA ASN A 299 -25.44 16.13 -2.99
C ASN A 299 -25.86 14.66 -3.19
N LEU A 300 -26.83 14.17 -2.41
CA LEU A 300 -27.41 12.84 -2.59
C LEU A 300 -28.59 12.80 -3.57
N GLU A 301 -29.08 13.97 -4.00
CA GLU A 301 -30.23 14.13 -4.90
C GLU A 301 -30.02 13.46 -6.27
N CYS A 302 -28.76 13.29 -6.68
CA CYS A 302 -28.39 12.63 -7.93
C CYS A 302 -28.48 11.09 -7.87
N LEU A 303 -28.60 10.50 -6.67
CA LEU A 303 -28.58 9.05 -6.47
C LEU A 303 -29.98 8.45 -6.55
N SER A 304 -30.58 8.50 -7.74
CA SER A 304 -31.97 8.07 -7.96
C SER A 304 -32.23 6.59 -7.70
N ARG A 305 -31.19 5.74 -7.65
CA ARG A 305 -31.30 4.31 -7.35
C ARG A 305 -30.99 3.94 -5.90
N LEU A 306 -30.65 4.92 -5.07
CA LEU A 306 -30.25 4.67 -3.69
C LEU A 306 -31.43 4.09 -2.90
N SER A 307 -31.20 2.89 -2.35
CA SER A 307 -32.18 2.14 -1.57
C SER A 307 -31.75 1.97 -0.11
N MET A 308 -30.44 1.94 0.14
CA MET A 308 -29.85 1.80 1.47
C MET A 308 -28.81 2.89 1.68
N LEU A 309 -28.98 3.68 2.74
CA LEU A 309 -28.06 4.71 3.16
C LEU A 309 -27.68 4.51 4.62
N ASN A 310 -26.38 4.35 4.89
CA ASN A 310 -25.86 4.27 6.24
C ASN A 310 -24.89 5.42 6.51
N MET A 311 -25.28 6.32 7.41
CA MET A 311 -24.45 7.45 7.89
C MET A 311 -24.26 7.38 9.40
N SER A 312 -24.20 6.16 9.95
CA SER A 312 -23.98 5.97 11.38
C SER A 312 -22.59 6.47 11.83
N ASP A 313 -22.45 6.82 13.10
CA ASP A 313 -21.21 7.29 13.72
C ASP A 313 -20.62 8.50 12.97
N ASN A 314 -21.43 9.56 12.84
CA ASN A 314 -21.06 10.84 12.24
C ASN A 314 -21.39 11.99 13.22
N SER A 315 -21.25 13.23 12.76
CA SER A 315 -21.48 14.45 13.57
C SER A 315 -22.73 15.23 13.12
N LEU A 316 -23.74 14.53 12.58
CA LEU A 316 -24.96 15.17 12.07
C LEU A 316 -25.81 15.71 13.23
N ARG A 317 -26.16 16.99 13.18
CA ARG A 317 -27.07 17.65 14.15
C ARG A 317 -28.44 17.97 13.58
N HIS A 318 -28.45 18.40 12.33
CA HIS A 318 -29.65 18.72 11.59
C HIS A 318 -29.67 17.92 10.29
N LEU A 319 -30.86 17.50 9.89
CA LEU A 319 -31.08 16.80 8.63
C LEU A 319 -31.90 17.70 7.71
N PRO A 320 -31.51 17.87 6.44
CA PRO A 320 -32.40 18.48 5.46
C PRO A 320 -33.63 17.59 5.29
N PRO A 321 -34.76 18.06 4.73
CA PRO A 321 -35.91 17.20 4.46
C PRO A 321 -35.50 16.08 3.48
N LEU A 322 -35.08 14.92 4.01
CA LEU A 322 -34.48 13.87 3.20
C LEU A 322 -35.55 13.23 2.31
N HIS A 323 -36.82 13.25 2.74
CA HIS A 323 -37.93 12.58 2.07
C HIS A 323 -38.23 13.19 0.71
N THR A 324 -37.91 14.49 0.52
CA THR A 324 -38.02 15.15 -0.78
C THR A 324 -36.83 14.89 -1.68
N ARG A 325 -35.68 14.49 -1.13
CA ARG A 325 -34.40 14.32 -1.85
C ARG A 325 -34.06 12.86 -2.15
N LEU A 326 -34.55 11.93 -1.34
CA LEU A 326 -34.16 10.51 -1.33
C LEU A 326 -35.38 9.60 -1.55
N GLY A 327 -36.09 9.78 -2.67
CA GLY A 327 -37.40 9.15 -2.90
C GLY A 327 -37.43 7.62 -2.96
N ASN A 328 -36.29 6.95 -3.10
CA ASN A 328 -36.21 5.48 -3.22
C ASN A 328 -35.53 4.78 -2.02
N VAL A 329 -35.13 5.53 -1.00
CA VAL A 329 -34.45 4.96 0.17
C VAL A 329 -35.45 4.18 1.03
N ARG A 330 -35.15 2.90 1.24
CA ARG A 330 -35.92 1.94 2.06
C ARG A 330 -35.28 1.69 3.42
N GLN A 331 -33.98 1.92 3.53
CA GLN A 331 -33.22 1.73 4.76
C GLN A 331 -32.31 2.93 4.99
N LEU A 332 -32.50 3.60 6.13
CA LEU A 332 -31.70 4.74 6.56
C LEU A 332 -31.17 4.46 7.97
N SER A 333 -29.84 4.45 8.14
CA SER A 333 -29.20 4.32 9.45
C SER A 333 -28.48 5.61 9.82
N LEU A 334 -28.82 6.14 11.00
CA LEU A 334 -28.31 7.40 11.56
C LEU A 334 -27.80 7.23 13.00
N ALA A 335 -27.58 5.99 13.45
CA ALA A 335 -27.11 5.69 14.79
C ALA A 335 -25.79 6.43 15.10
N GLY A 336 -25.56 6.80 16.36
CA GLY A 336 -24.30 7.45 16.75
C GLY A 336 -24.09 8.88 16.22
N ASN A 337 -25.15 9.56 15.77
CA ASN A 337 -25.13 10.99 15.44
C ASN A 337 -25.62 11.87 16.62
N GLN A 338 -25.60 13.19 16.45
CA GLN A 338 -26.00 14.20 17.45
C GLN A 338 -27.29 14.92 17.03
N ILE A 339 -28.26 14.17 16.48
CA ILE A 339 -29.45 14.74 15.85
C ILE A 339 -30.38 15.32 16.93
N ASP A 340 -30.59 16.64 16.88
CA ASP A 340 -31.43 17.35 17.85
C ASP A 340 -32.93 17.16 17.59
N SER A 341 -33.31 16.92 16.33
CA SER A 341 -34.71 16.77 15.91
C SER A 341 -34.83 15.94 14.63
N LEU A 342 -35.86 15.08 14.60
CA LEU A 342 -36.29 14.33 13.41
C LEU A 342 -37.50 14.99 12.72
N ALA A 343 -37.84 16.23 13.11
CA ALA A 343 -38.91 16.98 12.46
C ALA A 343 -38.66 17.10 10.95
N GLY A 344 -39.67 16.77 10.14
CA GLY A 344 -39.53 16.71 8.68
C GLY A 344 -38.93 15.40 8.13
N GLN A 345 -38.62 14.40 8.96
CA GLN A 345 -38.22 13.05 8.53
C GLN A 345 -39.31 12.00 8.76
N ILE A 346 -40.45 12.39 9.34
CA ILE A 346 -41.52 11.48 9.79
C ILE A 346 -42.07 10.62 8.64
N LEU A 347 -42.06 11.12 7.41
CA LEU A 347 -42.51 10.39 6.22
C LEU A 347 -41.61 9.20 5.82
N PHE A 348 -40.40 9.09 6.38
CA PHE A 348 -39.55 7.89 6.21
C PHE A 348 -39.85 6.78 7.22
N LEU A 349 -40.55 7.09 8.31
CA LEU A 349 -40.82 6.18 9.42
C LEU A 349 -42.22 5.55 9.35
N SER A 350 -43.05 5.97 8.39
CA SER A 350 -44.36 5.43 8.04
C SER A 350 -44.26 4.53 6.81
#